data_AF-H1AEQ2-F1
#
_entry.id   AF-H1AEQ2-F1
#
_cell.length_a   1.000
_cell.length_b   1.000
_cell.length_c   1.000
_cell.angle_alpha   90.00
_cell.angle_beta   90.00
_cell.angle_gamma   90.00
#
_symmetry.space_group_name_H-M   'P 1'
#
loop_
_entity.id
_entity.type
_entity.pdbx_description
1 polymer ?
#
loop_
_entity_poly.entity_id
_entity_poly.type
_entity_poly.pdbx_seq_one_letter_code
_entity_poly.pdbx_strand_id
1 'polypeptide(L)' 'RVVKDDTTKDELWWGKGSPNIEMDEQTFMVNRERAVDYLNSLDKVFVNDQFLNWDPEHRIKVRIVSARAYHSLFMHN' A
#
# COMPACT_ATOMS: atom_id res chain seq x y z
N ARG A 1 5.46 1.48 -8.38
CA ARG A 1 4.69 1.08 -9.58
C ARG A 1 3.21 1.19 -9.23
N VAL A 2 2.37 1.44 -10.21
CA VAL A 2 0.92 1.56 -10.02
C VAL A 2 0.23 0.60 -10.98
N VAL A 3 -0.78 -0.13 -10.49
CA VAL A 3 -1.58 -1.03 -11.32
C VAL A 3 -2.37 -0.19 -12.32
N LYS A 4 -2.27 -0.55 -13.60
CA LYS A 4 -3.03 0.10 -14.67
C LYS A 4 -4.27 -0.75 -14.98
N ASP A 5 -5.36 -0.43 -14.30
CA ASP A 5 -6.66 -1.09 -14.42
C ASP A 5 -7.71 -0.10 -14.94
N ASP A 6 -8.97 -0.53 -14.99
CA ASP A 6 -10.06 0.32 -15.49
C ASP A 6 -10.30 1.59 -14.65
N THR A 7 -9.84 1.63 -13.41
CA THR A 7 -10.00 2.80 -12.52
C THR A 7 -8.85 3.79 -12.63
N THR A 8 -7.65 3.34 -13.01
CA THR A 8 -6.44 4.17 -13.02
C THR A 8 -5.97 4.54 -14.43
N LYS A 9 -6.34 3.78 -15.45
CA LYS A 9 -5.83 3.94 -16.82
C LYS A 9 -6.07 5.33 -17.41
N ASP A 10 -7.22 5.94 -17.12
CA ASP A 10 -7.64 7.22 -17.70
C ASP A 10 -7.41 8.40 -16.74
N GLU A 11 -7.30 8.14 -15.44
CA GLU A 11 -7.20 9.17 -14.39
C GLU A 11 -5.75 9.56 -14.05
N LEU A 12 -4.80 8.63 -14.22
CA LEU A 12 -3.41 8.87 -13.82
C LEU A 12 -2.55 9.37 -14.97
N TRP A 13 -1.56 10.19 -14.62
CA TRP A 13 -0.54 10.63 -15.57
C TRP A 13 0.44 9.49 -15.88
N TRP A 14 0.39 8.98 -17.11
CA TRP A 14 1.25 7.91 -17.62
C TRP A 14 2.29 8.40 -18.65
N GLY A 15 3.31 7.58 -18.92
CA GLY A 15 4.25 7.78 -20.02
C GLY A 15 5.49 8.60 -19.67
N LYS A 16 6.14 9.16 -20.70
CA LYS A 16 7.45 9.81 -20.58
C LYS A 16 7.39 11.03 -19.65
N GLY A 17 8.29 11.06 -18.67
CA GLY A 17 8.37 12.13 -17.67
C GLY A 17 7.48 11.93 -16.45
N SER A 18 6.56 10.95 -16.47
CA SER A 18 5.77 10.59 -15.30
C SER A 18 6.58 9.75 -14.31
N PRO A 19 6.43 9.96 -12.98
CA PRO A 19 6.96 9.04 -11.97
C PRO A 19 6.15 7.73 -11.87
N ASN A 20 4.97 7.66 -12.50
CA ASN A 20 4.08 6.50 -12.43
C ASN A 20 4.52 5.42 -13.43
N ILE A 21 5.22 4.41 -12.91
CA ILE A 21 5.59 3.21 -13.68
C ILE A 21 4.44 2.20 -13.62
N GLU A 22 3.91 1.83 -14.78
CA GLU A 22 2.80 0.87 -14.89
C GLU A 22 3.20 -0.55 -14.44
N MET A 23 2.18 -1.29 -13.98
CA MET A 23 2.23 -2.69 -13.58
C MET A 23 0.89 -3.33 -13.97
N ASP A 24 0.91 -4.56 -14.46
CA ASP A 24 -0.30 -5.34 -14.70
C ASP A 24 -0.86 -5.91 -13.39
N GLU A 25 -2.17 -6.11 -13.32
CA GLU A 25 -2.87 -6.59 -12.14
C GLU A 25 -2.37 -7.98 -11.69
N GLN A 26 -2.07 -8.87 -12.63
CA GLN A 26 -1.61 -10.22 -12.31
C GLN A 26 -0.26 -10.20 -11.59
N THR A 27 0.69 -9.40 -12.07
CA THR A 27 1.99 -9.20 -11.40
C THR A 27 1.81 -8.60 -10.01
N PHE A 28 0.88 -7.65 -9.84
CA PHE A 28 0.57 -7.11 -8.53
C PHE A 28 0.04 -8.20 -7.59
N MET A 29 -0.89 -9.03 -8.05
CA MET A 29 -1.48 -10.11 -7.24
C MET A 29 -0.43 -11.14 -6.81
N VAL A 30 0.46 -11.54 -7.70
CA VAL A 30 1.60 -12.43 -7.36
C VAL A 30 2.51 -11.80 -6.30
N ASN A 31 2.81 -10.50 -6.42
CA ASN A 31 3.65 -9.82 -5.43
C ASN A 31 2.92 -9.65 -4.08
N ARG A 32 1.62 -9.39 -4.12
CA ARG A 32 0.77 -9.28 -2.93
C ARG A 32 0.71 -10.61 -2.18
N GLU A 33 0.53 -11.72 -2.89
CA GLU A 33 0.51 -13.07 -2.31
C GLU A 33 1.82 -13.36 -1.58
N ARG A 34 2.97 -13.10 -2.21
CA ARG A 34 4.30 -13.24 -1.56
C ARG A 34 4.44 -12.41 -0.29
N ALA A 35 3.91 -11.19 -0.27
CA ALA A 35 3.95 -10.34 0.92
C ALA A 35 3.07 -10.91 2.04
N VAL A 36 1.88 -11.41 1.71
CA VAL A 36 0.96 -12.06 2.65
C VAL A 36 1.58 -13.34 3.21
N ASP A 37 2.15 -14.19 2.36
CA ASP A 37 2.80 -15.45 2.77
C ASP A 37 3.96 -15.19 3.73
N TYR A 38 4.81 -14.21 3.41
CA TYR A 38 5.90 -13.81 4.30
C TYR A 38 5.38 -13.33 5.65
N LEU A 39 4.34 -12.49 5.69
CA LEU A 39 3.79 -12.00 6.95
C LEU A 39 3.14 -13.12 7.77
N ASN A 40 2.45 -14.06 7.11
CA ASN A 40 1.85 -15.23 7.75
C ASN A 40 2.89 -16.22 8.28
N SER A 41 4.11 -16.23 7.72
CA SER A 41 5.18 -17.10 8.20
C SER A 41 5.91 -16.57 9.44
N LEU A 42 5.56 -15.38 9.95
CA LEU A 42 6.19 -14.78 11.13
C LEU A 42 5.42 -15.13 12.40
N ASP A 43 6.13 -15.37 13.51
CA ASP A 43 5.51 -15.59 14.82
C ASP A 43 4.68 -14.40 15.31
N LYS A 44 5.00 -13.20 14.81
CA LYS A 44 4.31 -11.95 15.15
C LYS A 44 4.33 -10.97 14.00
N VAL A 45 3.26 -10.18 13.93
CA VAL A 45 3.15 -8.98 13.09
C VAL A 45 2.65 -7.82 13.94
N PHE A 46 2.93 -6.60 13.49
CA PHE A 46 2.46 -5.38 14.14
C PHE A 46 1.39 -4.72 13.27
N VAL A 47 0.24 -4.43 13.88
CA VAL A 47 -0.90 -3.80 13.21
C VAL A 47 -1.13 -2.44 13.83
N ASN A 48 -1.24 -1.41 12.99
CA ASN A 48 -1.48 -0.03 13.40
C ASN A 48 -2.61 0.56 12.55
N ASP A 49 -3.71 0.95 13.19
CA ASP A 49 -4.86 1.60 12.56
C ASP A 49 -4.79 3.12 12.80
N GLN A 50 -4.77 3.90 11.73
CA GLN A 50 -4.53 5.35 11.75
C GLN A 50 -5.47 6.10 10.78
N PHE A 51 -5.48 7.43 10.91
CA PHE A 51 -6.12 8.32 9.94
C PHE A 51 -5.06 9.11 9.18
N LEU A 52 -5.20 9.17 7.86
CA LEU A 52 -4.53 10.16 7.03
C LEU A 52 -5.45 11.36 6.84
N ASN A 53 -4.87 12.56 6.79
CA ASN A 53 -5.54 13.86 6.80
C ASN A 53 -6.07 14.28 8.18
N TRP A 54 -5.89 15.56 8.52
CA TRP A 54 -6.26 16.11 9.83
C TRP A 54 -7.75 16.45 9.90
N ASP A 55 -8.34 16.89 8.78
CA ASP A 55 -9.75 17.27 8.66
C ASP A 55 -10.68 16.04 8.81
N PRO A 56 -11.53 15.99 9.86
CA PRO A 56 -12.46 14.88 10.11
C PRO A 56 -13.34 14.47 8.93
N GLU A 57 -13.78 15.41 8.08
CA GLU A 57 -14.69 15.12 6.96
C GLU A 57 -13.97 14.44 5.78
N HIS A 58 -12.65 14.59 5.71
CA HIS A 58 -11.81 14.10 4.60
C HIS A 58 -10.74 13.11 5.07
N ARG A 59 -10.96 12.44 6.22
CA ARG A 59 -10.02 11.43 6.73
C ARG A 59 -10.10 10.14 5.94
N ILE A 60 -8.94 9.58 5.67
CA ILE A 60 -8.80 8.23 5.11
C ILE A 60 -8.38 7.29 6.23
N LYS A 61 -9.19 6.26 6.49
CA LYS A 61 -8.83 5.18 7.42
C LYS A 61 -7.77 4.29 6.78
N VAL A 62 -6.64 4.12 7.44
CA VAL A 62 -5.53 3.30 6.95
C VAL A 62 -5.14 2.27 8.00
N ARG A 63 -4.98 1.02 7.57
CA ARG A 63 -4.38 -0.06 8.35
C ARG A 63 -2.99 -0.35 7.83
N ILE A 64 -2.01 -0.27 8.71
CA ILE A 64 -0.63 -0.65 8.44
C ILE A 64 -0.37 -2.01 9.07
N VAL A 65 0.11 -2.96 8.28
CA VAL A 65 0.62 -4.25 8.77
C VAL A 65 2.11 -4.31 8.48
N SER A 66 2.93 -4.57 9.50
CA SER A 66 4.39 -4.59 9.35
C SER A 66 5.05 -5.73 10.12
N ALA A 67 6.16 -6.23 9.59
CA ALA A 67 6.97 -7.28 10.22
C ALA A 67 7.87 -6.76 11.36
N ARG A 68 8.12 -5.45 11.42
CA ARG A 68 9.11 -4.84 12.33
C ARG A 68 8.48 -3.76 13.20
N ALA A 69 8.74 -3.81 14.50
CA ALA A 69 8.19 -2.87 15.47
C ALA A 69 8.48 -1.39 15.12
N TYR A 70 9.71 -1.08 14.68
CA TYR A 70 10.07 0.31 14.38
C TYR A 70 9.30 0.88 13.18
N HIS A 71 8.90 0.06 12.20
CA HIS A 71 8.04 0.53 11.10
C HIS A 71 6.63 0.85 11.63
N SER A 72 6.09 0.02 12.51
CA SER A 72 4.81 0.30 13.18
C SER A 72 4.87 1.58 14.02
N LEU A 73 5.99 1.82 14.71
CA LEU A 73 6.23 3.04 15.48
C LEU A 73 6.36 4.27 14.57
N PHE A 74 7.11 4.15 13.46
CA PHE A 74 7.24 5.23 12.49
C PHE A 74 5.87 5.67 11.95
N MET A 75 4.98 4.72 11.63
CA MET A 75 3.64 5.03 11.14
C MET A 75 2.68 5.55 12.20
N HIS A 76 3.02 5.42 13.48
CA HIS A 76 2.26 6.01 14.58
C HIS A 76 2.63 7.49 14.83
N ASN A 77 3.87 7.87 14.50
CA ASN A 77 4.42 9.20 14.77
C ASN A 77 4.09 10.19 13.66
#